data_AF-A0A5K3EXK3-F1
#
_entry.id   AF-A0A5K3EXK3-F1
#
_cell.length_a   1.000
_cell.length_b   1.000
_cell.length_c   1.000
_cell.angle_alpha   90.00
_cell.angle_beta   90.00
_cell.angle_gamma   90.00
#
_symmetry.space_group_name_H-M   'P 1'
#
loop_
_entity.id
_entity.type
_entity.pdbx_description
1 polymer ?
#
loop_
_entity_poly.entity_id
_entity_poly.type
_entity_poly.pdbx_seq_one_letter_code
_entity_poly.pdbx_strand_id
1 'polypeptide(L)'
;MAILDCLAKGKDILISPAFSSLILPFVWLADISFSIYVILKVAYTEIDWIAYMQQTETFLNGTLDYDQLIGQTGPCVYPAGHVYVCSILYFLTDHGLNIFKAQCIFLGVYALSLGLIFNIYRKISKVPLFSILIM
;
A
#
# COMPACT_ATOMS: atom_id res chain seq x y z
N MET A 1 10.81 19.26 38.39
CA MET A 1 10.53 17.84 38.72
C MET A 1 9.44 17.27 37.80
N ALA A 2 8.22 17.81 37.79
CA ALA A 2 7.11 17.28 36.96
C ALA A 2 7.36 17.19 35.44
N ILE A 3 8.07 18.16 34.85
CA ILE A 3 8.38 18.15 33.40
C ILE A 3 9.36 17.02 33.03
N LEU A 4 10.38 16.79 33.87
CA LEU A 4 11.35 15.71 33.67
C LEU A 4 10.70 14.34 33.82
N ASP A 5 9.76 14.18 34.75
CA ASP A 5 8.98 12.94 34.92
C ASP A 5 8.05 12.65 33.73
N CYS A 6 7.44 13.68 33.15
CA CYS A 6 6.66 13.54 31.91
C CYS A 6 7.54 13.12 30.72
N LEU A 7 8.72 13.71 30.58
CA LEU A 7 9.66 13.37 29.51
C LEU A 7 10.20 11.95 29.66
N ALA A 8 10.51 11.51 30.89
CA ALA A 8 10.93 10.15 31.18
C ALA A 8 9.82 9.13 30.86
N LYS A 9 8.57 9.38 31.27
CA LYS A 9 7.41 8.54 30.92
C LYS A 9 7.16 8.47 29.42
N GLY A 10 7.27 9.59 28.71
CA GLY A 10 7.10 9.62 27.25
C GLY A 10 8.13 8.76 26.52
N LYS A 11 9.39 8.81 26.98
CA LYS A 11 10.48 7.97 26.48
C LYS A 11 10.22 6.48 26.75
N ASP A 12 9.75 6.13 27.94
CA ASP A 12 9.45 4.74 28.31
C ASP A 12 8.31 4.16 27.48
N ILE A 13 7.30 4.97 27.13
CA ILE A 13 6.20 4.56 26.22
C ILE A 13 6.70 4.33 24.79
N LEU A 14 7.59 5.18 24.28
CA LEU A 14 8.15 5.07 22.93
C LEU A 14 9.05 3.85 22.74
N ILE A 15 9.70 3.41 23.83
CA ILE A 15 10.65 2.29 23.82
C ILE A 15 9.99 0.98 24.27
N SER A 16 8.94 1.03 25.09
CA SER A 16 8.27 -0.15 25.63
C SER A 16 7.30 -0.80 24.63
N PRO A 17 7.46 -2.11 24.34
CA PRO A 17 6.49 -2.87 23.54
C PRO A 17 5.12 -3.03 24.20
N ALA A 18 5.01 -2.75 25.51
CA ALA A 18 3.80 -3.02 26.31
C ALA A 18 2.56 -2.26 25.84
N PHE A 19 2.75 -1.09 25.23
CA PHE A 19 1.65 -0.25 24.74
C PHE A 19 1.30 -0.50 23.27
N SER A 20 2.05 -1.36 22.58
CA SER A 20 1.89 -1.58 21.13
C SER A 20 0.49 -2.13 20.78
N SER A 21 -0.05 -3.06 21.57
CA SER A 21 -1.38 -3.63 21.34
C SER A 21 -2.51 -2.60 21.39
N LEU A 22 -2.38 -1.57 22.21
CA LEU A 22 -3.37 -0.49 22.34
C LEU A 22 -3.21 0.54 21.23
N ILE A 23 -1.98 0.91 20.88
CA ILE A 23 -1.69 2.05 19.99
C ILE A 23 -1.80 1.67 18.51
N LEU A 24 -1.39 0.45 18.14
CA LEU A 24 -1.35 0.01 16.74
C LEU A 24 -2.68 0.10 15.98
N PRO A 25 -3.84 -0.26 16.56
CA PRO A 25 -5.13 -0.07 15.89
C PRO A 25 -5.43 1.39 15.56
N PHE A 26 -5.07 2.34 16.44
CA PHE A 26 -5.28 3.76 16.20
C PHE A 26 -4.34 4.30 15.11
N VAL A 27 -3.08 3.88 15.12
CA VAL A 27 -2.12 4.22 14.05
C VAL A 27 -2.62 3.69 12.71
N TRP A 28 -3.08 2.44 12.67
CA TRP A 28 -3.62 1.82 11.46
C TRP A 28 -4.85 2.57 10.92
N LEU A 29 -5.79 2.94 11.79
CA LEU A 29 -6.98 3.71 11.40
C LEU A 29 -6.63 5.14 10.95
N ALA A 30 -5.68 5.79 11.63
CA ALA A 30 -5.20 7.12 11.24
C ALA A 30 -4.56 7.09 9.86
N ASP A 31 -3.73 6.08 9.58
CA ASP A 31 -3.08 5.91 8.29
C ASP A 31 -4.09 5.65 7.16
N ILE A 32 -5.05 4.73 7.37
CA ILE A 32 -6.14 4.49 6.41
C ILE A 32 -6.94 5.76 6.14
N SER A 33 -7.26 6.53 7.19
CA SER A 33 -8.01 7.78 7.07
C SER A 33 -7.24 8.82 6.25
N PHE A 34 -5.93 8.93 6.48
CA PHE A 34 -5.05 9.80 5.71
C PHE A 34 -4.94 9.35 4.26
N SER A 35 -4.82 8.04 4.00
CA SER A 35 -4.80 7.49 2.65
C SER A 35 -6.12 7.73 1.89
N ILE A 36 -7.27 7.63 2.56
CA ILE A 36 -8.56 8.02 1.98
C ILE A 36 -8.57 9.51 1.65
N TYR A 37 -8.08 10.37 2.54
CA TYR A 37 -7.96 11.79 2.28
C TYR A 37 -7.10 12.08 1.04
N VAL A 38 -5.95 11.41 0.91
CA VAL A 38 -5.07 11.53 -0.27
C VAL A 38 -5.81 11.14 -1.54
N ILE A 39 -6.47 9.98 -1.58
CA ILE A 39 -7.25 9.52 -2.74
C ILE A 39 -8.33 10.54 -3.15
N LEU A 40 -8.97 11.19 -2.17
CA LEU A 40 -10.07 12.12 -2.44
C LEU A 40 -9.61 13.55 -2.79
N LYS A 41 -8.38 13.94 -2.43
CA LYS A 41 -7.95 15.36 -2.46
C LYS A 41 -6.68 15.62 -3.24
N VAL A 42 -5.87 14.60 -3.52
CA VAL A 42 -4.62 14.74 -4.25
C VAL A 42 -4.81 14.23 -5.67
N ALA A 43 -4.38 15.01 -6.65
CA ALA A 43 -4.42 14.59 -8.05
C ALA A 43 -3.49 13.39 -8.27
N TYR A 44 -4.02 12.34 -8.91
CA TYR A 44 -3.25 11.14 -9.22
C TYR A 44 -2.48 11.32 -10.53
N THR A 45 -1.30 10.69 -10.61
CA THR A 45 -0.54 10.57 -11.85
C THR A 45 -0.56 9.11 -12.30
N GLU A 46 -1.12 8.87 -13.47
CA GLU A 46 -1.54 7.55 -13.97
C GLU A 46 -0.65 6.93 -15.05
N ILE A 47 0.54 7.50 -15.28
CA ILE A 47 1.45 7.14 -16.38
C ILE A 47 1.70 5.63 -16.43
N ASP A 48 2.12 5.06 -15.29
CA ASP A 48 2.41 3.63 -15.17
C ASP A 48 1.14 2.79 -15.29
N TRP A 49 0.04 3.21 -14.65
CA TRP A 49 -1.23 2.50 -14.70
C TRP A 49 -1.70 2.31 -16.13
N ILE A 50 -1.73 3.38 -16.93
CA ILE A 50 -2.12 3.31 -18.35
C ILE A 50 -1.18 2.37 -19.11
N ALA A 51 0.14 2.46 -18.90
CA ALA A 51 1.09 1.58 -19.58
C ALA A 51 0.83 0.10 -19.23
N TYR A 52 0.56 -0.21 -17.96
CA TYR A 52 0.25 -1.57 -17.52
C TYR A 52 -1.05 -2.08 -18.14
N MET A 53 -2.09 -1.24 -18.24
CA MET A 53 -3.36 -1.62 -18.87
C MET A 53 -3.20 -1.88 -20.37
N GLN A 54 -2.40 -1.09 -21.08
CA GLN A 54 -2.08 -1.32 -22.50
C GLN A 54 -1.29 -2.62 -22.75
N GLN A 55 -0.27 -2.87 -21.92
CA GLN A 55 0.52 -4.12 -21.97
C GLN A 55 -0.38 -5.33 -21.66
N THR A 56 -1.25 -5.19 -20.66
CA THR A 56 -2.21 -6.23 -20.26
C THR A 56 -3.24 -6.51 -21.35
N GLU A 57 -3.80 -5.48 -21.98
CA GLU A 57 -4.75 -5.63 -23.08
C GLU A 57 -4.11 -6.37 -24.26
N THR A 58 -2.86 -6.04 -24.61
CA THR A 58 -2.11 -6.75 -25.66
C THR A 58 -1.96 -8.24 -25.34
N PHE A 59 -1.66 -8.58 -24.09
CA PHE A 59 -1.62 -9.96 -23.61
C PHE A 59 -2.98 -10.66 -23.68
N LEU A 60 -4.04 -9.99 -23.20
CA LEU A 60 -5.42 -10.53 -23.21
C LEU A 60 -5.96 -10.75 -24.64
N ASN A 61 -5.44 -10.01 -25.61
CA ASN A 61 -5.72 -10.20 -27.04
C ASN A 61 -4.96 -11.39 -27.68
N GLY A 62 -4.23 -12.18 -26.88
CA GLY A 62 -3.59 -13.42 -27.31
C GLY A 62 -2.09 -13.31 -27.59
N THR A 63 -1.48 -12.15 -27.34
CA THR A 63 -0.03 -11.97 -27.50
C THR A 63 0.71 -12.62 -26.34
N LEU A 64 1.48 -13.67 -26.62
CA LEU A 64 2.31 -14.36 -25.63
C LEU A 64 3.81 -14.05 -25.79
N ASP A 65 4.19 -13.41 -26.89
CA ASP A 65 5.55 -12.90 -27.08
C ASP A 65 5.75 -11.67 -26.19
N TYR A 66 6.61 -11.81 -25.19
CA TYR A 66 6.80 -10.81 -24.14
C TYR A 66 7.38 -9.50 -24.70
N ASP A 67 8.23 -9.60 -25.73
CA ASP A 67 8.87 -8.45 -26.37
C ASP A 67 7.84 -7.56 -27.11
N GLN A 68 6.64 -8.09 -27.36
CA GLN A 68 5.53 -7.37 -28.00
C GLN A 68 4.55 -6.75 -26.99
N LEU A 69 4.71 -6.98 -25.69
CA LEU A 69 3.89 -6.33 -24.67
C LEU A 69 4.39 -4.90 -24.44
N ILE A 70 3.94 -3.96 -25.27
CA ILE A 70 4.42 -2.57 -25.28
C ILE A 70 3.30 -1.62 -24.86
N GLY A 71 3.60 -0.74 -23.92
CA GLY A 71 2.74 0.37 -23.50
C GLY A 71 3.36 1.73 -23.85
N GLN A 72 2.70 2.80 -23.47
CA GLN A 72 3.15 4.18 -23.73
C GLN A 72 4.52 4.53 -23.09
N THR A 73 4.94 3.77 -22.07
CA THR A 73 6.25 3.92 -21.42
C THR A 73 7.30 2.95 -21.96
N GLY A 74 6.96 2.12 -22.95
CA GLY A 74 7.86 1.14 -23.57
C GLY A 74 7.46 -0.32 -23.30
N PRO A 75 8.38 -1.28 -23.57
CA PRO A 75 8.12 -2.70 -23.41
C PRO A 75 7.91 -3.08 -21.93
N CYS A 76 7.19 -4.17 -21.71
CA CYS A 76 6.98 -4.71 -20.37
C CYS A 76 8.30 -5.23 -19.81
N VAL A 77 8.74 -4.67 -18.67
CA VAL A 77 10.00 -5.04 -18.01
C VAL A 77 9.79 -5.87 -16.74
N TYR A 78 8.53 -6.05 -16.31
CA TYR A 78 8.19 -6.86 -15.15
C TYR A 78 8.08 -8.35 -15.53
N PRO A 79 8.08 -9.30 -14.58
CA PRO A 79 7.82 -10.72 -14.88
C PRO A 79 6.35 -11.01 -15.18
N ALA A 80 6.04 -12.17 -15.80
CA ALA A 80 4.67 -12.56 -16.20
C ALA A 80 3.61 -12.49 -15.07
N GLY A 81 4.02 -12.69 -13.81
CA GLY A 81 3.10 -12.53 -12.67
C GLY A 81 2.50 -11.13 -12.56
N HIS A 82 3.22 -10.09 -12.98
CA HIS A 82 2.69 -8.72 -13.08
C HIS A 82 1.51 -8.66 -14.05
N VAL A 83 1.67 -9.21 -15.25
CA VAL A 83 0.63 -9.23 -16.29
C VAL A 83 -0.61 -10.00 -15.82
N TYR A 84 -0.43 -11.10 -15.07
CA TYR A 84 -1.56 -11.85 -14.52
C TYR A 84 -2.32 -11.07 -13.44
N VAL A 85 -1.62 -10.40 -12.53
CA VAL A 85 -2.26 -9.55 -11.52
C VAL A 85 -2.96 -8.36 -12.20
N CYS A 86 -2.30 -7.71 -13.16
CA CYS A 86 -2.89 -6.62 -13.92
C CYS A 86 -4.09 -7.07 -14.75
N SER A 87 -4.13 -8.31 -15.24
CA SER A 87 -5.30 -8.89 -15.93
C SER A 87 -6.52 -8.96 -15.00
N ILE A 88 -6.34 -9.35 -13.74
CA ILE A 88 -7.42 -9.34 -12.75
C ILE A 88 -7.91 -7.90 -12.53
N LEU A 89 -6.97 -6.98 -12.31
CA LEU A 89 -7.28 -5.58 -12.08
C LEU A 89 -7.97 -4.93 -13.29
N TYR A 90 -7.56 -5.26 -14.51
CA TYR A 90 -8.13 -4.80 -15.77
C TYR A 90 -9.64 -5.04 -15.81
N PHE A 91 -10.08 -6.28 -15.56
CA PHE A 91 -11.52 -6.58 -15.51
C PHE A 91 -12.24 -5.93 -14.32
N LEU A 92 -11.59 -5.83 -13.16
CA LEU A 92 -12.20 -5.21 -11.98
C LEU A 92 -12.39 -3.70 -12.14
N THR A 93 -11.61 -3.03 -12.98
CA THR A 93 -11.51 -1.57 -13.06
C THR A 93 -12.05 -1.00 -14.37
N ASP A 94 -12.98 -1.72 -15.02
CA ASP A 94 -13.54 -1.32 -16.32
C ASP A 94 -12.42 -1.15 -17.36
N HIS A 95 -11.66 -2.22 -17.58
CA HIS A 95 -10.57 -2.26 -18.55
C HIS A 95 -9.47 -1.22 -18.26
N GLY A 96 -9.29 -0.88 -16.98
CA GLY A 96 -8.33 0.13 -16.54
C GLY A 96 -8.83 1.58 -16.51
N LEU A 97 -10.06 1.85 -16.95
CA LEU A 97 -10.60 3.22 -17.04
C LEU A 97 -11.05 3.76 -15.68
N ASN A 98 -11.47 2.90 -14.76
CA ASN A 98 -11.91 3.29 -13.42
C ASN A 98 -10.74 3.34 -12.43
N ILE A 99 -9.93 4.40 -12.54
CA ILE A 99 -8.75 4.64 -11.69
C ILE A 99 -9.13 4.77 -10.22
N PHE A 100 -10.25 5.42 -9.90
CA PHE A 100 -10.70 5.54 -8.51
C PHE A 100 -10.94 4.17 -7.86
N LYS A 101 -11.59 3.25 -8.60
CA LYS A 101 -11.79 1.88 -8.13
C LYS A 101 -10.45 1.14 -7.96
N ALA A 102 -9.49 1.35 -8.87
CA ALA A 102 -8.13 0.81 -8.72
C ALA A 102 -7.48 1.31 -7.43
N GLN A 103 -7.53 2.61 -7.15
CA GLN A 103 -6.99 3.21 -5.92
C GLN A 103 -7.65 2.62 -4.66
N CYS A 104 -8.97 2.42 -4.66
CA CYS A 104 -9.65 1.75 -3.54
C CYS A 104 -9.19 0.30 -3.34
N ILE A 105 -8.95 -0.45 -4.43
CA ILE A 105 -8.41 -1.82 -4.35
C ILE A 105 -7.00 -1.79 -3.74
N PHE A 106 -6.12 -0.92 -4.23
CA PHE A 106 -4.77 -0.76 -3.69
C PHE A 106 -4.77 -0.33 -2.23
N LEU A 107 -5.66 0.59 -1.83
CA LEU A 107 -5.86 0.96 -0.42
C LEU A 107 -6.25 -0.25 0.43
N GLY A 108 -7.14 -1.12 -0.06
CA GLY A 108 -7.52 -2.34 0.63
C GLY A 108 -6.33 -3.29 0.83
N VAL A 109 -5.57 -3.56 -0.25
CA VAL A 109 -4.37 -4.42 -0.19
C VAL A 109 -3.32 -3.84 0.76
N TYR A 110 -3.09 -2.53 0.69
CA TYR A 110 -2.18 -1.81 1.56
C TYR A 110 -2.63 -1.90 3.03
N ALA A 111 -3.89 -1.59 3.34
CA ALA A 111 -4.44 -1.64 4.69
C ALA A 111 -4.34 -3.05 5.30
N LEU A 112 -4.65 -4.09 4.52
CA LEU A 112 -4.51 -5.49 4.95
C LEU A 112 -3.05 -5.86 5.23
N SER A 113 -2.14 -5.46 4.35
CA SER A 113 -0.71 -5.71 4.50
C SER A 113 -0.15 -5.01 5.74
N LEU A 114 -0.51 -3.74 5.95
CA LEU A 114 -0.12 -2.97 7.13
C LEU A 114 -0.67 -3.59 8.42
N GLY A 115 -1.94 -4.01 8.41
CA GLY A 115 -2.55 -4.71 9.54
C GLY A 115 -1.83 -6.02 9.88
N LEU A 116 -1.40 -6.79 8.86
CA LEU A 116 -0.61 -8.00 9.06
C LEU A 116 0.77 -7.69 9.66
N ILE A 117 1.46 -6.67 9.16
CA ILE A 117 2.76 -6.22 9.69
C ILE A 117 2.62 -5.81 11.16
N PHE A 118 1.62 -5.00 11.50
CA PHE A 118 1.36 -4.61 12.89
C PHE A 118 1.04 -5.80 13.79
N ASN A 119 0.30 -6.79 13.27
CA ASN A 119 0.04 -8.03 13.99
C ASN A 119 1.32 -8.84 14.25
N ILE A 120 2.24 -8.88 13.29
CA ILE A 120 3.57 -9.51 13.45
C ILE A 120 4.38 -8.77 14.52
N TYR A 121 4.45 -7.44 14.47
CA TYR A 121 5.18 -6.64 15.47
C TYR A 121 4.62 -6.82 16.88
N ARG A 122 3.29 -6.82 17.02
CA ARG A 122 2.62 -7.13 18.28
C ARG A 122 3.00 -8.51 18.80
N LYS A 123 3.00 -9.54 17.95
CA LYS A 123 3.38 -10.91 18.35
C LYS A 123 4.84 -11.04 18.77
N ILE A 124 5.75 -10.35 18.08
CA ILE A 124 7.17 -10.41 18.38
C ILE A 124 7.48 -9.65 19.68
N SER A 125 6.76 -8.56 19.98
CA SER A 125 6.93 -7.76 21.20
C SER A 125 8.38 -7.30 21.47
N LYS A 126 9.19 -7.16 20.41
CA LYS A 126 10.59 -6.68 20.47
C LYS A 126 10.82 -5.39 19.69
N VAL A 127 9.86 -4.96 18.87
CA VAL A 127 9.98 -3.74 18.07
C VAL A 127 9.51 -2.56 18.92
N PRO A 128 10.36 -1.54 19.14
CA PRO A 128 9.96 -0.32 19.83
C PRO A 128 8.83 0.39 19.10
N LEU A 129 7.94 1.07 19.84
CA LEU A 129 6.79 1.75 19.27
C LEU A 129 7.19 2.87 18.29
N PHE A 130 8.27 3.61 18.59
CA PHE A 130 8.73 4.69 17.71
C PHE A 130 9.05 4.20 16.29
N SER A 131 9.60 2.98 16.14
CA SER A 131 9.92 2.40 14.83
C SER A 131 8.67 2.15 13.99
N ILE A 132 7.53 1.96 14.64
CA ILE A 132 6.24 1.73 13.99
C ILE A 132 5.55 3.05 13.65
N LEU A 133 5.82 4.12 14.42
CA LEU A 133 5.24 5.45 14.19
C LEU A 133 5.88 6.23 13.05
N ILE A 134 7.14 5.92 12.70
CA ILE A 134 7.88 6.57 11.60
C ILE A 134 7.77 5.81 10.27
N MET A 135 7.19 4.62 10.29
CA MET A 135 7.00 3.77 9.12
C MET A 135 5.77 4.23 8.35
#